data_AF-A0A2H9NC27-F1
#
_entry.id   AF-A0A2H9NC27-F1
#
_cell.length_a   1.000
_cell.length_b   1.000
_cell.length_c   1.000
_cell.angle_alpha   90.00
_cell.angle_beta   90.00
_cell.angle_gamma   90.00
#
_symmetry.space_group_name_H-M   'P 1'
#
loop_
_entity.id
_entity.type
_entity.pdbx_description
1 polymer ?
#
loop_
_entity_poly.entity_id
_entity_poly.type
_entity_poly.pdbx_seq_one_letter_code
_entity_poly.pdbx_strand_id
1 'polypeptide(L)'
;MGDVKTDGYLTYDVFNFFIRLTKELHICHVFAISSDSLFIEKVYNKAMLEGRANYTLIDDFDEETTKKFLKKHRFKKTDTAIKYFGGKPIDLIRLLSQNKDVEIFAREIINEKRRLLTDMLDELMYVQPKVEMRKKEIPVERNKVVEILEKFKDKEKIEDIKISRAEKIYLVGRNILFVDPGRNIIKPQSRTILVAIREILKEMKQ
;
A
#
# COMPACT_ATOMS: atom_id res chain seq x y z
N MET A 1 -3.66 9.10 11.57
CA MET A 1 -3.36 8.22 12.72
C MET A 1 -1.87 8.35 12.95
N GLY A 2 -1.37 9.28 13.76
CA GLY A 2 -1.74 9.52 15.16
C GLY A 2 -0.92 8.54 15.99
N ASP A 3 0.32 8.92 16.29
CA ASP A 3 1.35 8.12 16.96
C ASP A 3 0.82 7.34 18.16
N VAL A 4 0.51 6.06 17.95
CA VAL A 4 0.77 5.07 18.99
C VAL A 4 2.25 4.76 18.82
N LYS A 5 3.09 5.27 19.72
CA LYS A 5 4.46 4.75 19.88
C LYS A 5 4.30 3.27 20.25
N THR A 6 4.23 2.40 19.25
CA THR A 6 4.33 0.97 19.46
C THR A 6 5.75 0.75 19.94
N ASP A 7 5.91 0.60 21.24
CA ASP A 7 7.19 0.21 21.80
C ASP A 7 7.58 -1.11 21.13
N GLY A 8 8.77 -1.15 20.52
CA GLY A 8 9.23 -2.32 19.78
C GLY A 8 9.25 -3.57 20.67
N TYR A 9 9.43 -3.36 21.98
CA TYR A 9 9.34 -4.39 23.01
C TYR A 9 7.93 -4.96 23.16
N LEU A 10 6.88 -4.13 23.18
CA LEU A 10 5.51 -4.61 23.35
C LEU A 10 5.05 -5.49 22.17
N THR A 11 5.33 -5.07 20.94
CA THR A 11 5.01 -5.90 19.76
C THR A 11 5.75 -7.22 19.83
N TYR A 12 7.04 -7.19 20.18
CA TYR A 12 7.86 -8.38 20.31
C TYR A 12 7.30 -9.35 21.35
N ASP A 13 6.94 -8.86 22.54
CA ASP A 13 6.40 -9.66 23.63
C ASP A 13 5.04 -10.28 23.27
N VAL A 14 4.18 -9.52 22.59
CA VAL A 14 2.88 -10.01 22.10
C VAL A 14 3.06 -11.14 21.09
N PHE A 15 3.97 -11.03 20.13
CA PHE A 15 4.21 -12.11 19.17
C PHE A 15 4.86 -13.33 19.82
N ASN A 16 5.75 -13.15 20.80
CA ASN A 16 6.29 -14.27 21.58
C ASN A 16 5.19 -15.01 22.36
N PHE A 17 4.28 -14.24 22.96
CA PHE A 17 3.12 -14.80 23.64
C PHE A 17 2.25 -15.62 22.67
N PHE A 18 1.99 -15.11 21.46
CA PHE A 18 1.26 -15.87 20.43
C PHE A 18 1.97 -17.17 20.02
N ILE A 19 3.30 -17.16 19.92
CA ILE A 19 4.08 -18.37 19.64
C ILE A 19 3.92 -19.38 20.78
N ARG A 20 4.00 -18.94 22.04
CA ARG A 20 3.79 -19.81 23.20
C ARG A 20 2.38 -20.44 23.20
N LEU A 21 1.34 -19.64 22.94
CA LEU A 21 -0.04 -20.13 22.87
C LEU A 21 -0.25 -21.19 21.77
N THR A 22 0.35 -20.97 20.60
CA THR A 22 0.10 -21.77 19.39
C THR A 22 1.01 -23.00 19.27
N LYS A 23 2.29 -22.88 19.65
CA LYS A 23 3.31 -23.93 19.42
C LYS A 23 3.82 -24.64 20.66
N GLU A 24 3.85 -23.97 21.81
CA GLU A 24 4.28 -24.62 23.06
C GLU A 24 3.10 -25.26 23.77
N LEU A 25 2.00 -24.50 23.88
CA LEU A 25 0.82 -24.93 24.62
C LEU A 25 -0.25 -25.59 23.73
N HIS A 26 -0.27 -25.29 22.43
CA HIS A 26 -1.27 -25.80 21.48
C HIS A 26 -2.73 -25.55 21.90
N ILE A 27 -3.01 -24.44 22.59
CA ILE A 27 -4.34 -24.18 23.18
C ILE A 27 -5.25 -23.30 22.32
N CYS A 28 -4.72 -22.60 21.32
CA CYS A 28 -5.54 -21.78 20.42
C CYS A 28 -4.88 -21.54 19.04
N HIS A 29 -5.67 -20.99 18.12
CA HIS A 29 -5.20 -20.39 16.88
C HIS A 29 -5.20 -18.86 17.01
N VAL A 30 -4.19 -18.20 16.46
CA VAL A 30 -4.04 -16.75 16.49
C VAL A 30 -4.07 -16.18 15.07
N PHE A 31 -4.91 -15.17 14.87
CA PHE A 31 -4.95 -14.37 13.65
C PHE A 31 -4.52 -12.93 13.98
N ALA A 32 -3.45 -12.46 13.33
CA ALA A 32 -3.01 -11.07 13.40
C ALA A 32 -3.30 -10.39 12.06
N ILE A 33 -4.10 -9.33 12.06
CA ILE A 33 -4.54 -8.62 10.86
C ILE A 33 -4.05 -7.17 10.96
N SER A 34 -3.37 -6.68 9.92
CA SER A 34 -2.92 -5.29 9.85
C SER A 34 -2.98 -4.80 8.41
N SER A 35 -3.31 -3.51 8.24
CA SER A 35 -3.19 -2.80 6.97
C SER A 35 -1.81 -2.17 6.76
N ASP A 36 -0.96 -2.14 7.79
CA ASP A 36 0.39 -1.60 7.71
C ASP A 36 1.34 -2.64 7.11
N SER A 37 1.66 -2.46 5.83
CA SER A 37 2.58 -3.36 5.11
C SER A 37 4.01 -3.32 5.65
N LEU A 38 4.49 -2.21 6.22
CA LEU A 38 5.82 -2.16 6.83
C LEU A 38 5.86 -2.93 8.14
N PHE A 39 4.77 -2.89 8.91
CA PHE A 39 4.61 -3.72 10.08
C PHE A 39 4.61 -5.21 9.71
N ILE A 40 3.83 -5.60 8.71
CA ILE A 40 3.80 -6.99 8.23
C ILE A 40 5.17 -7.41 7.67
N GLU A 41 5.86 -6.57 6.89
CA GLU A 41 7.23 -6.82 6.42
C GLU A 41 8.20 -7.03 7.58
N LYS A 42 8.12 -6.21 8.64
CA LYS A 42 8.95 -6.35 9.84
C LYS A 42 8.70 -7.69 10.53
N VAL A 43 7.44 -8.09 10.70
CA VAL A 43 7.04 -9.35 11.35
C VAL A 43 7.43 -10.55 10.48
N TYR A 44 7.19 -10.49 9.17
CA TYR A 44 7.53 -11.52 8.18
C TYR A 44 9.01 -11.87 8.19
N ASN A 45 9.87 -10.85 8.28
CA ASN A 45 11.32 -11.02 8.28
C ASN A 45 11.92 -11.42 9.64
N LYS A 46 11.10 -11.68 10.68
CA LYS A 46 11.62 -12.18 11.97
C LYS A 46 11.84 -13.68 11.91
N ALA A 47 13.10 -14.10 12.05
CA ALA A 47 13.52 -15.51 12.11
C ALA A 47 12.73 -16.36 13.13
N MET A 48 12.21 -15.75 14.21
CA MET A 48 11.40 -16.48 15.19
C MET A 48 10.04 -16.94 14.62
N LEU A 49 9.50 -16.26 13.61
CA LEU A 49 8.24 -16.62 12.94
C LEU A 49 8.45 -17.43 11.66
N GLU A 50 9.69 -17.63 11.23
CA GLU A 50 10.05 -18.38 10.03
C GLU A 50 9.57 -19.85 10.15
N GLY A 51 8.74 -20.28 9.19
CA GLY A 51 8.10 -21.61 9.22
C GLY A 51 7.09 -21.80 10.37
N ARG A 52 6.69 -20.71 11.05
CA ARG A 52 5.83 -20.75 12.23
C ARG A 52 4.50 -20.01 12.06
N ALA A 53 4.40 -19.13 11.07
CA ALA A 53 3.20 -18.38 10.75
C ALA A 53 2.85 -18.55 9.26
N ASN A 54 1.56 -18.67 8.97
CA ASN A 54 1.05 -18.57 7.60
C ASN A 54 0.68 -17.11 7.31
N TYR A 55 1.17 -16.59 6.19
CA TYR A 55 0.85 -15.23 5.75
C TYR A 55 -0.15 -15.31 4.61
N THR A 56 -1.34 -14.76 4.86
CA THR A 56 -2.39 -14.63 3.86
C THR A 56 -2.58 -13.15 3.56
N LEU A 57 -2.20 -12.72 2.36
CA LEU A 57 -2.54 -11.39 1.88
C LEU A 57 -4.02 -11.35 1.50
N ILE A 58 -4.78 -10.50 2.19
CA ILE A 58 -6.13 -10.12 1.77
C ILE A 58 -5.97 -8.90 0.86
N ASP A 59 -6.02 -9.14 -0.45
CA ASP A 59 -5.84 -8.11 -1.48
C ASP A 59 -7.18 -7.62 -2.04
N ASP A 60 -7.12 -6.63 -2.93
CA ASP A 60 -8.23 -6.21 -3.78
C ASP A 60 -8.82 -7.39 -4.57
N PHE A 61 -10.10 -7.29 -4.94
CA PHE A 61 -10.75 -8.29 -5.78
C PHE A 61 -10.00 -8.48 -7.10
N ASP A 62 -9.95 -9.72 -7.58
CA ASP A 62 -9.61 -9.95 -8.99
C ASP A 62 -10.71 -9.41 -9.92
N GLU A 63 -10.43 -9.39 -11.22
CA GLU A 63 -11.35 -8.84 -12.20
C GLU A 63 -12.69 -9.58 -12.23
N GLU A 64 -12.69 -10.91 -12.11
CA GLU A 64 -13.90 -11.73 -12.13
C GLU A 64 -14.78 -11.46 -10.91
N THR A 65 -14.18 -11.40 -9.73
CA THR A 65 -14.82 -11.08 -8.45
C THR A 65 -15.36 -9.66 -8.47
N THR A 66 -14.62 -8.72 -9.06
CA THR A 66 -15.07 -7.33 -9.26
C THR A 66 -16.30 -7.28 -10.16
N LYS A 67 -16.29 -8.00 -11.29
CA LYS A 67 -17.44 -8.12 -12.20
C LYS A 67 -18.65 -8.70 -11.48
N LYS A 68 -18.47 -9.77 -10.70
CA LYS A 68 -19.53 -10.40 -9.89
C LYS A 68 -20.09 -9.42 -8.85
N PHE A 69 -19.22 -8.69 -8.15
CA PHE A 69 -19.60 -7.68 -7.15
C PHE A 69 -20.45 -6.57 -7.79
N LEU A 70 -19.99 -5.95 -8.87
CA LEU A 70 -20.71 -4.87 -9.55
C LEU A 70 -22.04 -5.31 -10.16
N LYS A 71 -22.09 -6.51 -10.76
CA LYS A 71 -23.33 -7.10 -11.28
C LYS A 71 -24.36 -7.35 -10.18
N LYS A 72 -23.93 -7.83 -9.01
CA LYS A 72 -24.81 -8.02 -7.83
C LYS A 72 -25.49 -6.72 -7.41
N HIS A 73 -24.80 -5.59 -7.58
CA HIS A 73 -25.33 -4.24 -7.33
C HIS A 73 -26.05 -3.61 -8.53
N ARG A 74 -26.35 -4.39 -9.59
CA ARG A 74 -27.02 -3.92 -10.83
C ARG A 74 -26.29 -2.76 -11.52
N PHE A 75 -24.98 -2.67 -11.33
CA PHE A 75 -24.17 -1.61 -11.91
C PHE A 75 -23.87 -1.89 -13.39
N LYS A 76 -24.16 -0.93 -14.27
CA LYS A 76 -24.06 -1.14 -15.73
C LYS A 76 -22.65 -0.94 -16.28
N LYS A 77 -21.94 0.10 -15.85
CA LYS A 77 -20.61 0.49 -16.40
C LYS A 77 -19.45 -0.31 -15.79
N THR A 78 -19.58 -1.63 -15.76
CA THR A 78 -18.69 -2.56 -15.04
C THR A 78 -17.24 -2.47 -15.56
N ASP A 79 -17.04 -2.53 -16.87
CA ASP A 79 -15.69 -2.50 -17.46
C ASP A 79 -14.98 -1.15 -17.23
N THR A 80 -15.73 -0.05 -17.33
CA THR A 80 -15.21 1.29 -17.01
C THR A 80 -14.81 1.40 -15.54
N ALA A 81 -15.63 0.87 -14.62
CA ALA A 81 -15.31 0.88 -13.20
C ALA A 81 -14.03 0.08 -12.90
N ILE A 82 -13.90 -1.13 -13.46
CA ILE A 82 -12.70 -1.97 -13.32
C ILE A 82 -11.46 -1.25 -13.87
N LYS A 83 -11.59 -0.60 -15.04
CA LYS A 83 -10.49 0.14 -15.66
C LYS A 83 -9.93 1.23 -14.73
N TYR A 84 -10.78 1.96 -14.01
CA TYR A 84 -10.34 3.06 -13.15
C TYR A 84 -10.02 2.64 -11.71
N PHE A 85 -10.85 1.79 -11.11
CA PHE A 85 -10.78 1.46 -9.68
C PHE A 85 -10.15 0.09 -9.40
N GLY A 86 -10.01 -0.76 -10.42
CA GLY A 86 -9.61 -2.16 -10.23
C GLY A 86 -10.64 -2.89 -9.37
N GLY A 87 -10.16 -3.72 -8.45
CA GLY A 87 -11.01 -4.49 -7.54
C GLY A 87 -11.06 -3.98 -6.11
N LYS A 88 -10.64 -2.73 -5.87
CA LYS A 88 -10.53 -2.19 -4.51
C LYS A 88 -11.92 -2.00 -3.89
N PRO A 89 -12.34 -2.79 -2.88
CA PRO A 89 -13.74 -2.82 -2.44
C PRO A 89 -14.24 -1.47 -1.94
N ILE A 90 -13.41 -0.72 -1.20
CA ILE A 90 -13.79 0.59 -0.68
C ILE A 90 -14.05 1.61 -1.80
N ASP A 91 -13.26 1.58 -2.88
CA ASP A 91 -13.44 2.49 -4.01
C ASP A 91 -14.69 2.10 -4.82
N LEU A 92 -14.95 0.80 -4.97
CA LEU A 92 -16.16 0.30 -5.62
C LEU A 92 -17.43 0.64 -4.82
N ILE A 93 -17.40 0.50 -3.49
CA ILE A 93 -18.53 0.90 -2.62
C ILE A 93 -18.78 2.40 -2.74
N ARG A 94 -17.71 3.21 -2.71
CA ARG A 94 -17.83 4.67 -2.90
C ARG A 94 -18.43 4.99 -4.27
N LEU A 95 -17.99 4.32 -5.34
CA LEU A 95 -18.56 4.49 -6.68
C LEU A 95 -20.06 4.16 -6.68
N LEU A 96 -20.46 3.04 -6.08
CA LEU A 96 -21.86 2.61 -6.01
C LEU A 96 -22.75 3.55 -5.18
N SER A 97 -22.17 4.27 -4.21
CA SER A 97 -22.90 5.26 -3.42
C SER A 97 -23.01 6.64 -4.09
N GLN A 98 -22.32 6.88 -5.21
CA GLN A 98 -22.40 8.14 -5.94
C GLN A 98 -23.48 8.08 -7.02
N ASN A 99 -24.22 9.18 -7.18
CA ASN A 99 -25.08 9.40 -8.35
C ASN A 99 -24.33 10.19 -9.44
N LYS A 100 -23.10 9.77 -9.76
CA LYS A 100 -22.23 10.42 -10.74
C LYS A 100 -21.82 9.45 -11.84
N ASP A 101 -21.44 10.00 -12.98
CA ASP A 101 -20.78 9.21 -14.01
C ASP A 101 -19.44 8.65 -13.49
N VAL A 102 -19.12 7.43 -13.88
CA VAL A 102 -17.90 6.71 -13.46
C VAL A 102 -16.64 7.48 -13.81
N GLU A 103 -16.60 8.08 -15.00
CA GLU A 103 -15.42 8.79 -15.48
C GLU A 103 -15.24 10.11 -14.74
N ILE A 104 -16.35 10.81 -14.45
CA ILE A 104 -16.33 12.04 -13.63
C ILE A 104 -15.82 11.72 -12.23
N PHE A 105 -16.40 10.70 -11.58
CA PHE A 105 -15.97 10.30 -10.24
C PHE A 105 -14.52 9.80 -10.22
N ALA A 106 -14.11 9.02 -11.23
CA ALA A 106 -12.73 8.58 -11.35
C ALA A 106 -11.77 9.76 -11.52
N ARG A 107 -12.13 10.76 -12.33
CA ARG A 107 -11.33 11.98 -12.50
C ARG A 107 -11.21 12.78 -11.21
N GLU A 108 -12.28 12.91 -10.43
CA GLU A 108 -12.24 13.55 -9.10
C GLU A 108 -11.21 12.85 -8.19
N ILE A 109 -11.30 11.53 -8.05
CA ILE A 109 -10.38 10.75 -7.20
C ILE A 109 -8.94 10.81 -7.74
N ILE A 110 -8.73 10.70 -9.05
CA ILE A 110 -7.39 10.80 -9.65
C ILE A 110 -6.80 12.18 -9.37
N ASN A 111 -7.57 13.26 -9.51
CA ASN A 111 -7.13 14.61 -9.22
C ASN A 111 -6.79 14.81 -7.74
N GLU A 112 -7.55 14.21 -6.81
CA GLU A 112 -7.20 14.17 -5.39
C GLU A 112 -5.85 13.48 -5.16
N LYS A 113 -5.63 12.30 -5.78
CA LYS A 113 -4.34 11.58 -5.67
C LYS A 113 -3.19 12.35 -6.28
N ARG A 114 -3.45 13.06 -7.39
CA ARG A 114 -2.45 13.93 -8.02
C ARG A 114 -2.06 15.07 -7.11
N ARG A 115 -3.01 15.82 -6.55
CA ARG A 115 -2.73 16.90 -5.59
C ARG A 115 -1.86 16.39 -4.44
N LEU A 116 -2.25 15.27 -3.82
CA LEU A 116 -1.48 14.64 -2.75
C LEU A 116 -0.04 14.29 -3.17
N LEU A 117 0.15 13.73 -4.35
CA LEU A 117 1.48 13.38 -4.87
C LEU A 117 2.30 14.63 -5.23
N THR A 118 1.69 15.64 -5.84
CA THR A 118 2.33 16.91 -6.19
C THR A 118 2.77 17.63 -4.92
N ASP A 119 1.88 17.78 -3.95
CA ASP A 119 2.17 18.42 -2.67
C ASP A 119 3.32 17.69 -1.94
N MET A 120 3.31 16.35 -1.95
CA MET A 120 4.39 15.53 -1.38
C MET A 120 5.73 15.75 -2.11
N LEU A 121 5.74 15.79 -3.44
CA LEU A 121 6.96 15.99 -4.23
C LEU A 121 7.49 17.43 -4.14
N ASP A 122 6.60 18.40 -3.95
CA ASP A 122 6.92 19.80 -3.70
C ASP A 122 7.51 20.00 -2.31
N GLU A 123 6.92 19.40 -1.28
CA GLU A 123 7.47 19.40 0.09
C GLU A 123 8.93 18.91 0.11
N LEU A 124 9.24 17.87 -0.67
CA LEU A 124 10.59 17.31 -0.81
C LEU A 124 11.61 18.23 -1.51
N MET A 125 11.19 19.35 -2.11
CA MET A 125 12.09 20.38 -2.64
C MET A 125 12.63 21.29 -1.54
N TYR A 126 11.87 21.46 -0.46
CA TYR A 126 12.17 22.42 0.62
C TYR A 126 12.56 21.74 1.91
N VAL A 127 12.08 20.52 2.14
CA VAL A 127 12.25 19.76 3.38
C VAL A 127 12.85 18.40 3.05
N GLN A 128 13.77 17.96 3.91
CA GLN A 128 14.33 16.61 3.87
C GLN A 128 13.78 15.79 5.04
N PRO A 129 12.57 15.21 4.90
CA PRO A 129 11.99 14.40 5.96
C PRO A 129 12.89 13.20 6.23
N LYS A 130 12.86 12.71 7.46
CA LYS A 130 13.65 11.54 7.87
C LYS A 130 12.73 10.40 8.23
N VAL A 131 13.18 9.19 7.92
CA VAL A 131 12.51 7.96 8.33
C VAL A 131 13.37 7.20 9.32
N GLU A 132 12.74 6.62 10.35
CA GLU A 132 13.47 5.82 11.32
C GLU A 132 13.76 4.42 10.78
N MET A 133 15.04 4.06 10.78
CA MET A 133 15.54 2.75 10.38
C MET A 133 16.57 2.25 11.40
N ARG A 134 16.23 1.17 12.11
CA ARG A 134 17.13 0.56 13.13
C ARG A 134 17.66 1.61 14.14
N LYS A 135 16.78 2.49 14.64
CA LYS A 135 17.10 3.60 15.57
C LYS A 135 18.03 4.68 14.98
N LYS A 136 18.18 4.72 13.65
CA LYS A 136 18.83 5.82 12.94
C LYS A 136 17.80 6.56 12.10
N GLU A 137 17.87 7.89 12.12
CA GLU A 137 17.10 8.70 11.20
C GLU A 137 17.84 8.79 9.87
N ILE A 138 17.21 8.30 8.80
CA ILE A 138 17.78 8.37 7.44
C ILE A 138 16.98 9.42 6.67
N PRO A 139 17.65 10.44 6.10
CA PRO A 139 16.97 11.44 5.30
C PRO A 139 16.43 10.83 3.99
N VAL A 140 15.28 11.32 3.56
CA VAL A 140 14.63 10.95 2.30
C VAL A 140 15.12 11.88 1.20
N GLU A 141 15.55 11.32 0.07
CA GLU A 141 16.00 12.09 -1.08
C GLU A 141 14.93 12.11 -2.18
N ARG A 142 14.54 13.32 -2.61
CA ARG A 142 13.53 13.51 -3.67
C ARG A 142 13.84 12.75 -4.95
N ASN A 143 15.09 12.76 -5.40
CA ASN A 143 15.49 12.09 -6.64
C ASN A 143 15.26 10.57 -6.55
N LYS A 144 15.60 9.95 -5.41
CA LYS A 144 15.34 8.53 -5.17
C LYS A 144 13.85 8.22 -5.05
N VAL A 145 13.04 9.13 -4.50
CA VAL A 145 11.58 9.00 -4.53
C VAL A 145 11.07 8.96 -5.98
N VAL A 146 11.50 9.90 -6.81
CA VAL A 146 11.12 9.97 -8.22
C VAL A 146 11.58 8.73 -8.97
N GLU A 147 12.80 8.25 -8.76
CA GLU A 147 13.32 7.00 -9.35
C GLU A 147 12.43 5.78 -9.03
N ILE A 148 11.92 5.68 -7.81
CA ILE A 148 10.99 4.61 -7.44
C ILE A 148 9.67 4.75 -8.20
N LEU A 149 9.11 5.97 -8.25
CA LEU A 149 7.87 6.25 -8.97
C LEU A 149 8.00 5.95 -10.48
N GLU A 150 9.14 6.28 -11.09
CA GLU A 150 9.42 6.01 -12.51
C GLU A 150 9.32 4.54 -12.88
N LYS A 151 9.64 3.62 -11.96
CA LYS A 151 9.50 2.17 -12.20
C LYS A 151 8.04 1.74 -12.46
N PHE A 152 7.05 2.55 -12.07
CA PHE A 152 5.62 2.30 -12.31
C PHE A 152 5.07 2.93 -13.59
N LYS A 153 5.92 3.56 -14.41
CA LYS A 153 5.51 4.15 -15.69
C LYS A 153 4.78 3.11 -16.57
N ASP A 154 5.36 1.92 -16.69
CA ASP A 154 4.86 0.84 -17.55
C ASP A 154 4.52 -0.45 -16.79
N LYS A 155 4.72 -0.47 -15.47
CA LYS A 155 4.46 -1.63 -14.61
C LYS A 155 3.42 -1.31 -13.54
N GLU A 156 2.57 -2.27 -13.21
CA GLU A 156 1.64 -2.14 -12.07
C GLU A 156 2.28 -2.60 -10.75
N LYS A 157 3.31 -3.45 -10.83
CA LYS A 157 4.03 -4.06 -9.72
C LYS A 157 5.52 -4.13 -10.04
N ILE A 158 6.37 -3.99 -9.04
CA ILE A 158 7.83 -4.12 -9.16
C ILE A 158 8.35 -5.05 -8.05
N GLU A 159 9.51 -5.65 -8.27
CA GLU A 159 10.18 -6.43 -7.22
C GLU A 159 10.72 -5.51 -6.12
N ASP A 160 10.64 -5.93 -4.86
CA ASP A 160 11.22 -5.22 -3.71
C ASP A 160 12.73 -5.54 -3.58
N ILE A 161 13.46 -5.32 -4.67
CA ILE A 161 14.90 -5.61 -4.78
C ILE A 161 15.60 -4.37 -5.32
N LYS A 162 16.71 -3.98 -4.68
CA LYS A 162 17.50 -2.78 -5.03
C LYS A 162 16.65 -1.51 -5.05
N ILE A 163 15.65 -1.44 -4.16
CA ILE A 163 14.83 -0.26 -3.92
C ILE A 163 15.42 0.49 -2.73
N SER A 164 15.51 1.82 -2.84
CA SER A 164 16.01 2.63 -1.72
C SER A 164 15.06 2.53 -0.53
N ARG A 165 15.57 2.05 0.60
CA ARG A 165 14.74 1.62 1.73
C ARG A 165 14.08 2.79 2.45
N ALA A 166 14.77 3.92 2.55
CA ALA A 166 14.24 5.10 3.22
C ALA A 166 13.03 5.68 2.44
N GLU A 167 13.20 5.83 1.13
CA GLU A 167 12.17 6.32 0.22
C GLU A 167 11.01 5.33 0.08
N LYS A 168 11.28 4.03 0.08
CA LYS A 168 10.23 2.99 0.17
C LYS A 168 9.38 3.19 1.43
N ILE A 169 10.00 3.27 2.60
CA ILE A 169 9.32 3.47 3.88
C ILE A 169 8.51 4.77 3.87
N TYR A 170 9.10 5.85 3.35
CA TYR A 170 8.43 7.14 3.21
C TYR A 170 7.18 7.05 2.33
N LEU A 171 7.29 6.46 1.14
CA LEU A 171 6.17 6.29 0.20
C LEU A 171 5.05 5.39 0.74
N VAL A 172 5.40 4.34 1.48
CA VAL A 172 4.41 3.48 2.15
C VAL A 172 3.73 4.24 3.29
N GLY A 173 4.49 4.97 4.12
CA GLY A 173 3.95 5.80 5.20
C GLY A 173 3.02 6.92 4.71
N ARG A 174 3.24 7.42 3.48
CA ARG A 174 2.36 8.37 2.80
C ARG A 174 1.17 7.70 2.07
N ASN A 175 0.99 6.38 2.21
CA ASN A 175 -0.04 5.58 1.54
C ASN A 175 0.01 5.64 -0.01
N ILE A 176 1.19 5.86 -0.59
CA ILE A 176 1.41 5.83 -2.04
C ILE A 176 1.66 4.41 -2.51
N LEU A 177 2.53 3.68 -1.80
CA LEU A 177 2.93 2.33 -2.12
C LEU A 177 2.51 1.32 -1.05
N PHE A 178 2.37 0.08 -1.47
CA PHE A 178 2.12 -1.10 -0.66
C PHE A 178 3.24 -2.12 -0.86
N VAL A 179 3.71 -2.73 0.22
CA VAL A 179 4.69 -3.82 0.19
C VAL A 179 3.99 -5.15 0.46
N ASP A 180 4.19 -6.13 -0.41
CA ASP A 180 3.79 -7.52 -0.17
C ASP A 180 5.07 -8.34 0.12
N PRO A 181 5.40 -8.59 1.40
CA PRO A 181 6.62 -9.31 1.76
C PRO A 181 6.55 -10.80 1.39
N GLY A 182 5.35 -11.38 1.28
CA GLY A 182 5.19 -12.78 0.90
C GLY A 182 5.53 -13.04 -0.57
N ARG A 183 5.22 -12.08 -1.44
CA ARG A 183 5.56 -12.14 -2.88
C ARG A 183 6.81 -11.34 -3.26
N ASN A 184 7.41 -10.62 -2.31
CA ASN A 184 8.55 -9.74 -2.52
C ASN A 184 8.31 -8.67 -3.61
N ILE A 185 7.13 -8.04 -3.58
CA ILE A 185 6.74 -7.01 -4.55
C ILE A 185 6.29 -5.71 -3.88
N ILE A 186 6.41 -4.62 -4.63
CA ILE A 186 5.86 -3.31 -4.32
C ILE A 186 4.84 -2.94 -5.40
N LYS A 187 3.73 -2.34 -5.00
CA LYS A 187 2.71 -1.82 -5.92
C LYS A 187 2.11 -0.51 -5.40
N PRO A 188 1.49 0.33 -6.24
CA PRO A 188 0.72 1.46 -5.75
C PRO A 188 -0.48 1.00 -4.90
N GLN A 189 -0.85 1.81 -3.91
CA GLN A 189 -1.93 1.49 -2.95
C GLN A 189 -3.32 1.42 -3.61
N SER A 190 -3.48 1.94 -4.83
CA SER A 190 -4.66 1.78 -5.67
C SER A 190 -4.34 2.02 -7.14
N ARG A 191 -5.25 1.57 -8.02
CA ARG A 191 -5.17 1.85 -9.47
C ARG A 191 -5.25 3.35 -9.78
N THR A 192 -6.02 4.11 -9.01
CA THR A 192 -6.10 5.57 -9.12
C THR A 192 -4.78 6.26 -8.76
N ILE A 193 -4.04 5.77 -7.76
CA ILE A 193 -2.69 6.27 -7.45
C ILE A 193 -1.71 5.92 -8.57
N LEU A 194 -1.78 4.71 -9.13
CA LEU A 194 -0.94 4.34 -10.28
C LEU A 194 -1.16 5.30 -11.47
N VAL A 195 -2.41 5.63 -11.79
CA VAL A 195 -2.74 6.59 -12.85
C VAL A 195 -2.20 7.98 -12.51
N ALA A 196 -2.38 8.44 -11.28
CA ALA A 196 -1.88 9.74 -10.83
C ALA A 196 -0.34 9.85 -10.93
N ILE A 197 0.39 8.80 -10.53
CA ILE A 197 1.85 8.72 -10.69
C ILE A 197 2.23 8.88 -12.17
N ARG A 198 1.56 8.14 -13.06
CA ARG A 198 1.85 8.19 -14.50
C ARG A 198 1.54 9.55 -15.13
N GLU A 199 0.50 10.25 -14.66
CA GLU A 199 0.19 11.60 -15.14
C GLU A 199 1.28 12.60 -14.70
N ILE A 200 1.65 12.60 -13.41
CA ILE A 200 2.69 13.50 -12.89
C ILE A 200 4.04 13.26 -13.58
N LEU A 201 4.44 12.01 -13.78
CA LEU A 201 5.70 11.68 -14.45
C LEU A 201 5.75 12.14 -15.92
N LYS A 202 4.59 12.31 -16.58
CA LYS A 202 4.54 12.89 -17.93
C LYS A 202 4.75 14.40 -17.90
N GLU A 203 4.18 15.07 -16.89
CA GLU A 203 4.29 16.53 -16.70
C GLU A 203 5.72 16.93 -16.31
N MET A 204 6.42 16.11 -15.52
CA MET A 204 7.81 16.36 -15.13
C MET A 204 8.83 16.21 -16.27
N LYS A 205 8.44 15.61 -17.41
CA LYS A 205 9.31 15.42 -18.59
C LYS A 205 9.06 16.47 -19.68
N GLN A 206 8.10 17.37 -19.47
CA GLN A 206 7.82 18.54 -20.31
C GLN A 206 8.58 19.75 -19.77
#